data_AF-A0A6P0LML1-F1
#
_entry.id   AF-A0A6P0LML1-F1
#
_cell.length_a   1.000
_cell.length_b   1.000
_cell.length_c   1.000
_cell.angle_alpha   90.00
_cell.angle_beta   90.00
_cell.angle_gamma   90.00
#
_symmetry.space_group_name_H-M   'P 1'
#
loop_
_entity.id
_entity.type
_entity.pdbx_description
1 polymer ?
#
loop_
_entity_poly.entity_id
_entity_poly.type
_entity_poly.pdbx_seq_one_letter_code
_entity_poly.pdbx_strand_id
1 'polypeptide(L)'
;MGSNPAAPIPLKNHDQNLQLDFVDFLLRHKSIRMLEIETKIGLLAAQLRAKYGLKLRDGFQVATAITNGCEALLTNDDQFRRVSDLQVLVVEDFVPGNVL
;
A
#
# COMPACT_ATOMS: atom_id res chain seq x y z
N MET A 1 16.41 17.70 14.55
CA MET A 1 15.18 17.04 14.11
C MET A 1 15.58 15.95 13.14
N GLY A 2 15.56 14.69 13.56
CA GLY A 2 15.96 13.57 12.71
C GLY A 2 14.90 13.33 11.64
N SER A 3 15.32 13.21 10.38
CA SER A 3 14.42 12.83 9.29
C SER A 3 13.78 11.48 9.60
N ASN A 4 12.45 11.40 9.59
CA ASN A 4 11.73 10.14 9.70
C ASN A 4 11.92 9.37 8.38
N PRO A 5 12.68 8.26 8.36
CA PRO A 5 13.00 7.56 7.12
C PRO A 5 11.74 6.98 6.44
N ALA A 6 10.65 6.79 7.18
CA ALA A 6 9.40 6.24 6.65
C ALA A 6 8.47 7.28 5.98
N ALA A 7 8.78 8.57 6.06
CA ALA A 7 7.92 9.60 5.45
C ALA A 7 7.99 9.57 3.90
N PRO A 8 6.86 9.76 3.19
CA PRO A 8 6.84 9.97 1.75
C PRO A 8 7.79 11.09 1.32
N ILE A 9 8.43 10.96 0.15
CA ILE A 9 9.40 11.95 -0.38
C ILE A 9 8.85 13.39 -0.36
N PRO A 10 7.57 13.66 -0.77
CA PRO A 10 6.99 15.00 -0.65
C PRO A 10 7.03 15.57 0.77
N LEU A 11 6.79 14.75 1.79
CA LEU A 11 6.79 15.18 3.19
C LEU A 11 8.21 15.39 3.75
N LYS A 12 9.24 14.80 3.13
CA LYS A 12 10.64 14.97 3.54
C LYS A 12 11.25 16.30 3.08
N ASN A 13 10.82 16.82 1.93
CA ASN A 13 11.50 17.95 1.29
C ASN A 13 11.06 19.33 1.78
N HIS A 14 10.12 19.42 2.74
CA HIS A 14 9.56 20.67 3.29
C HIS A 14 8.99 21.67 2.25
N ASP A 15 8.88 21.28 0.98
CA ASP A 15 8.21 22.03 -0.07
C ASP A 15 6.70 21.94 0.15
N GLN A 16 6.13 23.03 0.66
CA GLN A 16 4.71 23.10 1.03
C GLN A 16 3.79 22.89 -0.18
N ASN A 17 4.18 23.36 -1.37
CA ASN A 17 3.35 23.21 -2.56
C ASN A 17 3.32 21.74 -2.99
N LEU A 18 4.47 21.07 -3.04
CA LEU A 18 4.54 19.65 -3.37
C LEU A 18 3.81 18.77 -2.34
N GLN A 19 3.82 19.15 -1.06
CA GLN A 19 3.07 18.45 -0.02
C GLN A 19 1.56 18.60 -0.19
N LEU A 20 1.09 19.82 -0.47
CA LEU A 20 -0.32 20.09 -0.73
C LEU A 20 -0.81 19.36 -1.97
N ASP A 21 -0.09 19.43 -3.08
CA ASP A 21 -0.43 18.75 -4.33
C ASP A 21 -0.52 17.23 -4.12
N PHE A 22 0.42 16.65 -3.36
CA PHE A 22 0.41 15.22 -3.04
C PHE A 22 -0.82 14.81 -2.21
N VAL A 23 -1.14 15.58 -1.17
CA VAL A 23 -2.30 15.30 -0.30
C VAL A 23 -3.61 15.50 -1.07
N ASP A 24 -3.74 16.58 -1.84
CA ASP A 24 -4.92 16.84 -2.66
C ASP A 24 -5.12 15.74 -3.71
N PHE A 25 -4.05 15.28 -4.37
CA PHE A 25 -4.12 14.14 -5.28
C PHE A 25 -4.67 12.88 -4.59
N LEU A 26 -4.12 12.50 -3.44
CA LEU A 26 -4.58 11.28 -2.75
C LEU A 26 -6.00 11.39 -2.20
N LEU A 27 -6.40 12.56 -1.71
CA LEU A 27 -7.68 12.75 -1.02
C LEU A 27 -8.83 13.15 -1.96
N ARG A 28 -8.54 13.76 -3.10
CA ARG A 28 -9.57 14.37 -3.98
C ARG A 28 -9.64 13.75 -5.37
N HIS A 29 -8.68 12.91 -5.76
CA HIS A 29 -8.72 12.28 -7.07
C HIS A 29 -9.85 11.25 -7.17
N LYS A 30 -10.70 11.36 -8.20
CA LYS A 30 -11.93 10.56 -8.35
C LYS A 30 -11.70 9.05 -8.46
N SER A 31 -10.51 8.64 -8.91
CA SER A 31 -10.13 7.23 -9.06
C SER A 31 -9.42 6.65 -7.82
N ILE A 32 -9.20 7.46 -6.78
CA ILE A 32 -8.56 7.03 -5.53
C ILE A 32 -9.60 7.08 -4.42
N ARG A 33 -9.68 6.00 -3.65
CA ARG A 33 -10.48 5.94 -2.43
C ARG A 33 -9.56 5.62 -1.27
N MET A 34 -9.41 6.58 -0.36
CA MET A 34 -8.70 6.35 0.91
C MET A 34 -9.65 5.63 1.86
N LEU A 35 -9.15 4.59 2.50
CA LEU A 35 -9.92 3.72 3.40
C LEU A 35 -9.38 3.86 4.83
N GLU A 36 -10.30 3.95 5.79
CA GLU A 36 -9.95 3.92 7.20
C GLU A 36 -9.59 2.50 7.64
N ILE A 37 -8.73 2.39 8.64
CA ILE A 37 -8.35 1.11 9.23
C ILE A 37 -9.27 0.83 10.43
N GLU A 38 -10.20 -0.10 10.24
CA GLU A 38 -11.10 -0.58 11.29
C GLU A 38 -10.51 -1.79 12.05
N THR A 39 -11.05 -2.08 13.24
CA THR A 39 -10.64 -3.23 14.06
C THR A 39 -10.65 -4.56 13.30
N LYS A 40 -11.66 -4.79 12.45
CA LYS A 40 -11.76 -6.01 11.61
C LYS A 40 -10.56 -6.16 10.67
N ILE A 41 -10.08 -5.06 10.10
CA ILE A 41 -8.90 -5.02 9.23
C ILE A 41 -7.66 -5.34 10.07
N GLY A 42 -7.54 -4.76 11.27
CA GLY A 42 -6.43 -5.04 12.18
C GLY A 42 -6.33 -6.51 12.60
N LEU A 43 -7.47 -7.14 12.92
CA LEU A 43 -7.52 -8.56 13.28
C LEU A 43 -7.14 -9.45 12.09
N LEU A 44 -7.68 -9.18 10.90
CA LEU A 44 -7.33 -9.91 9.69
C LEU A 44 -5.85 -9.72 9.32
N ALA A 45 -5.32 -8.51 9.46
CA ALA A 45 -3.90 -8.23 9.23
C ALA A 45 -2.99 -9.05 10.15
N ALA A 46 -3.35 -9.18 11.44
CA ALA A 46 -2.60 -10.03 12.38
C ALA A 46 -2.60 -11.50 11.95
N GLN A 47 -3.75 -12.02 11.51
CA GLN A 47 -3.87 -13.40 11.02
C GLN A 47 -3.04 -13.64 9.75
N LEU A 48 -3.13 -12.74 8.77
CA LEU A 48 -2.37 -12.84 7.51
C LEU A 48 -0.86 -12.76 7.75
N ARG A 49 -0.42 -11.92 8.69
CA ARG A 49 0.99 -11.86 9.10
C ARG A 49 1.48 -13.17 9.68
N ALA A 50 0.70 -13.80 10.55
CA ALA A 50 1.05 -15.11 11.11
C ALA A 50 1.07 -16.20 10.02
N LYS A 51 0.11 -16.17 9.09
CA LYS A 51 -0.01 -17.15 8.00
C LYS A 51 1.15 -17.08 7.00
N TYR A 52 1.56 -15.88 6.60
CA TYR A 52 2.50 -15.69 5.49
C TYR A 52 3.86 -15.10 5.90
N GLY A 53 4.05 -14.74 7.16
CA GLY A 53 5.26 -14.03 7.61
C GLY A 53 5.37 -12.61 7.03
N LEU A 54 4.24 -11.90 6.92
CA LEU A 54 4.19 -10.51 6.41
C LEU A 54 4.69 -9.51 7.47
N LYS A 55 5.29 -8.40 7.00
CA LYS A 55 5.52 -7.23 7.87
C LYS A 55 4.17 -6.59 8.25
N LEU A 56 4.20 -5.72 9.26
CA LEU A 56 2.98 -5.07 9.77
C LEU A 56 2.19 -4.36 8.66
N ARG A 57 2.88 -3.53 7.86
CA ARG A 57 2.28 -2.75 6.76
C ARG A 57 1.68 -3.63 5.69
N ASP A 58 2.41 -4.66 5.26
CA ASP A 58 1.99 -5.58 4.21
C ASP A 58 0.72 -6.34 4.63
N GLY A 59 0.67 -6.78 5.89
CA GLY A 59 -0.54 -7.40 6.46
C GLY A 59 -1.76 -6.48 6.40
N PHE A 60 -1.58 -5.19 6.72
CA PHE A 60 -2.66 -4.21 6.59
C PHE A 60 -3.07 -3.97 5.13
N GLN A 61 -2.13 -3.93 4.18
CA GLN A 61 -2.46 -3.75 2.76
C GLN A 61 -3.33 -4.89 2.24
N VAL A 62 -2.96 -6.15 2.51
CA VAL A 62 -3.75 -7.32 2.10
C VAL A 62 -5.10 -7.33 2.82
N ALA A 63 -5.12 -7.11 4.14
CA ALA A 63 -6.36 -7.13 4.92
C ALA A 63 -7.36 -6.07 4.47
N THR A 64 -6.89 -4.84 4.19
CA THR A 64 -7.73 -3.76 3.68
C THR A 64 -8.31 -4.13 2.33
N ALA A 65 -7.51 -4.66 1.41
CA ALA A 65 -7.97 -5.05 0.08
C ALA A 65 -9.04 -6.15 0.14
N ILE A 66 -8.80 -7.21 0.92
CA ILE A 66 -9.77 -8.31 1.10
C ILE A 66 -11.07 -7.80 1.73
N THR A 67 -10.96 -7.02 2.80
CA THR A 67 -12.14 -6.55 3.56
C THR A 67 -13.02 -5.61 2.74
N ASN A 68 -12.45 -4.90 1.77
CA ASN A 68 -13.17 -3.96 0.91
C ASN A 68 -13.55 -4.54 -0.46
N GLY A 69 -13.39 -5.87 -0.64
CA GLY A 69 -13.80 -6.56 -1.86
C GLY A 69 -12.98 -6.19 -3.09
N CYS A 70 -11.71 -5.83 -2.92
CA CYS A 70 -10.81 -5.64 -4.05
C CYS A 70 -10.59 -6.97 -4.77
N GLU A 71 -10.57 -6.94 -6.10
CA GLU A 71 -10.30 -8.13 -6.93
C GLU A 71 -8.81 -8.48 -6.91
N ALA A 72 -7.93 -7.47 -6.85
CA ALA A 72 -6.50 -7.65 -6.86
C ALA A 72 -5.75 -6.60 -6.02
N LEU A 73 -4.52 -6.94 -5.64
CA LEU A 73 -3.51 -6.05 -5.08
C LEU A 73 -2.41 -5.80 -6.12
N LEU A 74 -2.28 -4.55 -6.57
CA LEU A 74 -1.19 -4.11 -7.44
C LEU A 74 0.00 -3.66 -6.58
N THR A 75 1.19 -4.19 -6.84
CA THR A 75 2.38 -3.89 -6.04
C THR A 75 3.67 -3.95 -6.86
N ASN A 76 4.69 -3.23 -6.39
CA ASN A 76 6.07 -3.36 -6.90
C ASN A 76 6.90 -4.38 -6.10
N ASP A 77 6.36 -4.93 -5.01
CA ASP A 77 7.06 -5.84 -4.12
C ASP A 77 6.66 -7.30 -4.42
N ASP A 78 7.59 -8.08 -4.95
CA ASP A 78 7.39 -9.47 -5.34
C ASP A 78 7.13 -10.41 -4.15
N GLN A 79 7.45 -9.97 -2.92
CA GLN A 79 7.18 -10.75 -1.70
C GLN A 79 5.70 -10.99 -1.45
N PHE A 80 4.81 -10.23 -2.09
CA PHE A 80 3.36 -10.46 -2.00
C PHE A 80 2.91 -11.69 -2.78
N ARG A 81 3.71 -12.24 -3.71
CA ARG A 81 3.33 -13.44 -4.48
C ARG A 81 3.00 -14.66 -3.61
N ARG A 82 3.49 -14.71 -2.36
CA ARG A 82 3.16 -15.78 -1.40
C ARG A 82 1.74 -15.69 -0.85
N VAL A 83 1.06 -14.55 -1.00
CA VAL A 83 -0.32 -14.35 -0.53
C VAL A 83 -1.28 -14.97 -1.53
N SER A 84 -2.03 -15.98 -1.11
CA SER A 84 -2.97 -16.68 -1.99
C SER A 84 -4.44 -16.32 -1.74
N ASP A 85 -4.75 -15.50 -0.72
CA ASP A 85 -6.12 -15.08 -0.39
C ASP A 85 -6.64 -13.95 -1.29
N LEU A 86 -5.78 -13.36 -2.13
CA LEU A 86 -6.10 -12.25 -3.03
C LEU A 86 -5.23 -12.35 -4.28
N GLN A 87 -5.75 -11.98 -5.45
CA GLN A 87 -4.93 -11.90 -6.66
C GLN A 87 -3.87 -10.82 -6.49
N VAL A 88 -2.60 -11.18 -6.70
CA VAL A 88 -1.48 -10.23 -6.65
C VAL A 88 -0.98 -9.97 -8.06
N LEU A 89 -0.96 -8.69 -8.44
CA LEU A 89 -0.38 -8.20 -9.69
C LEU A 89 0.93 -7.50 -9.35
N VAL A 90 2.05 -8.09 -9.74
CA VAL A 90 3.37 -7.47 -9.57
C VAL A 90 3.67 -6.66 -10.82
N VAL A 91 3.94 -5.38 -10.66
CA VAL A 91 4.09 -4.43 -11.79
C VAL A 91 5.17 -4.87 -12.79
N GLU A 92 6.26 -5.47 -12.30
CA GLU A 92 7.34 -5.99 -13.15
C GLU A 92 6.86 -7.06 -14.16
N ASP A 93 5.77 -7.78 -13.87
CA ASP A 93 5.19 -8.75 -14.81
C ASP A 93 4.53 -8.08 -16.03
N PHE A 94 4.22 -6.79 -15.94
CA PHE A 94 3.47 -6.04 -16.95
C PHE A 94 4.30 -4.97 -17.65
N VAL A 95 5.49 -4.64 -17.13
CA VAL A 95 6.38 -3.63 -17.70
C VAL A 95 7.61 -4.31 -18.29
N PRO A 96 7.74 -4.40 -19.62
CA PRO A 96 8.91 -5.01 -20.24
C PRO A 96 10.16 -4.13 -20.03
N GLY A 97 11.15 -4.64 -19.30
CA GLY A 97 12.55 -4.21 -19.25
C GLY A 97 12.82 -2.74 -18.83
N ASN A 98 13.48 -2.54 -17.68
CA ASN A 98 14.09 -1.29 -17.21
C ASN A 98 13.46 0.02 -17.74
N VAL A 99 12.35 0.44 -17.14
CA VAL A 99 11.94 1.84 -17.21
C VAL A 99 12.44 2.52 -15.94
N LEU A 100 13.67 3.06 -16.06
CA LEU A 100 14.40 4.06 -15.26
C LEU A 100 14.04 4.23 -13.78
#